data_AF-A0A0A0CWU6-F1
#
_entry.id   AF-A0A0A0CWU6-F1
#
_cell.length_a   1.000
_cell.length_b   1.000
_cell.length_c   1.000
_cell.angle_alpha   90.00
_cell.angle_beta   90.00
_cell.angle_gamma   90.00
#
_symmetry.space_group_name_H-M   'P 1'
#
loop_
_entity.id
_entity.type
_entity.pdbx_description
1 polymer ?
#
loop_
_entity_poly.entity_id
_entity_poly.type
_entity_poly.pdbx_seq_one_letter_code
_entity_poly.pdbx_strand_id
1 'polypeptide(L)'
;MMPLVLGCVADDYTGASDLANTLSKAGLRTVQTIGVPRDDLDLPAVDAVVVALKSRSIPAAEAVERSLAAARWLRGRGAGHVLFKICSTFDSTD
;
A
#
# COMPACT_ATOMS: atom_id res chain seq x y z
N MET A 1 -5.92 -17.66 -11.79
CA MET A 1 -5.57 -16.80 -10.63
C MET A 1 -6.37 -15.52 -10.77
N MET A 2 -7.20 -15.16 -9.79
CA MET A 2 -7.86 -13.85 -9.83
C MET A 2 -6.80 -12.78 -9.59
N PRO A 3 -6.68 -11.77 -10.47
CA PRO A 3 -5.65 -10.74 -10.33
C PRO A 3 -5.90 -9.91 -9.07
N LEU A 4 -4.83 -9.43 -8.46
CA LEU A 4 -4.88 -8.45 -7.38
C LEU A 4 -5.74 -7.26 -7.84
N VAL A 5 -6.86 -7.01 -7.18
CA VAL A 5 -7.81 -5.98 -7.64
C VAL A 5 -7.31 -4.59 -7.24
N LEU A 6 -6.80 -4.47 -6.01
CA LEU A 6 -6.39 -3.20 -5.43
C LEU A 6 -5.02 -3.29 -4.76
N GLY A 7 -4.07 -2.49 -5.23
CA GLY A 7 -2.86 -2.19 -4.49
C GLY A 7 -3.01 -0.87 -3.72
N CYS A 8 -2.50 -0.80 -2.50
CA CYS A 8 -2.51 0.42 -1.70
C CYS A 8 -1.09 0.76 -1.24
N VAL A 9 -0.73 2.03 -1.31
CA VAL A 9 0.50 2.57 -0.72
C VAL A 9 0.08 3.52 0.40
N ALA A 10 0.46 3.24 1.63
CA ALA A 10 0.14 4.05 2.80
C ALA A 10 1.39 4.73 3.37
N ASP A 11 1.26 5.99 3.76
CA ASP A 11 2.37 6.84 4.21
C ASP A 11 2.86 6.58 5.65
N ASP A 12 2.06 5.84 6.42
CA ASP A 12 2.35 5.38 7.77
C ASP A 12 1.84 3.93 8.02
N TYR A 13 2.14 3.39 9.20
CA TYR A 13 1.71 2.04 9.59
C TYR A 13 0.28 1.99 10.10
N THR A 14 -0.15 3.01 10.84
CA THR A 14 -1.48 3.04 11.46
C THR A 14 -2.57 3.24 10.42
N GLY A 15 -2.40 4.18 9.49
CA GLY A 15 -3.29 4.40 8.36
C GLY A 15 -3.31 3.25 7.37
N ALA A 16 -2.21 2.49 7.25
CA ALA A 16 -2.20 1.22 6.51
C ALA A 16 -3.13 0.18 7.15
N SER A 17 -3.02 -0.03 8.46
CA SER A 17 -3.88 -1.00 9.18
C SER A 17 -5.35 -0.58 9.19
N ASP A 18 -5.62 0.72 9.33
CA ASP A 18 -6.98 1.26 9.24
C ASP A 18 -7.62 1.03 7.85
N LEU A 19 -6.86 1.29 6.78
CA LEU A 19 -7.30 0.98 5.42
C LEU A 19 -7.50 -0.53 5.22
N ALA A 20 -6.55 -1.35 5.66
CA ALA A 20 -6.66 -2.80 5.52
C ALA A 20 -7.88 -3.37 6.25
N ASN A 21 -8.22 -2.82 7.42
CA ASN A 21 -9.43 -3.14 8.17
C ASN A 21 -10.69 -2.72 7.41
N THR A 22 -10.71 -1.51 6.83
CA THR A 22 -11.83 -1.04 6.00
C THR A 22 -12.07 -1.97 4.79
N LEU A 23 -11.01 -2.32 4.06
CA LEU A 23 -11.08 -3.23 2.91
C LEU A 23 -11.55 -4.63 3.32
N SER A 24 -11.03 -5.15 4.44
CA SER A 24 -11.43 -6.47 4.97
C SER A 24 -12.91 -6.50 5.37
N LYS A 25 -13.42 -5.44 6.01
CA LYS A 25 -14.84 -5.29 6.34
C LYS A 25 -15.73 -5.17 5.11
N ALA A 26 -15.20 -4.65 4.00
CA ALA A 26 -15.87 -4.61 2.71
C ALA A 26 -15.78 -5.96 1.94
N GLY A 27 -15.17 -6.99 2.52
CA GLY A 27 -15.13 -8.35 1.96
C GLY A 27 -13.87 -8.67 1.14
N LEU A 28 -12.89 -7.77 1.06
CA LEU A 28 -11.64 -8.03 0.36
C LEU A 28 -10.67 -8.80 1.26
N ARG A 29 -10.16 -9.95 0.78
CA ARG A 29 -9.03 -10.62 1.43
C ARG A 29 -7.81 -9.71 1.32
N THR A 30 -7.42 -9.12 2.44
CA THR A 30 -6.43 -8.04 2.46
C THR A 30 -5.18 -8.47 3.22
N VAL A 31 -4.02 -8.22 2.62
CA VAL A 31 -2.72 -8.36 3.30
C VAL A 31 -2.09 -6.98 3.48
N GLN A 32 -1.61 -6.69 4.68
CA GLN A 32 -0.72 -5.56 4.92
C GLN A 32 0.73 -6.05 4.92
N THR A 33 1.62 -5.27 4.34
CA THR A 33 3.08 -5.48 4.39
C THR A 33 3.76 -4.29 5.05
N ILE A 34 4.92 -4.53 5.66
CA ILE A 34 5.76 -3.47 6.23
C ILE A 34 6.91 -3.22 5.26
N GLY A 35 6.92 -2.04 4.65
CA GLY A 35 7.82 -1.73 3.55
C GLY A 35 7.47 -2.44 2.23
N VAL A 36 8.21 -2.11 1.16
CA VAL A 36 8.05 -2.77 -0.14
C VAL A 36 8.58 -4.20 -0.02
N PRO A 37 7.76 -5.24 -0.30
CA PRO A 37 8.24 -6.61 -0.21
C PRO A 37 9.29 -6.92 -1.28
N ARG A 38 10.03 -8.00 -1.06
CA ARG A 38 10.91 -8.57 -2.08
C ARG A 38 10.09 -9.16 -3.22
N ASP A 39 10.67 -9.22 -4.42
CA ASP A 39 10.01 -9.78 -5.60
C ASP A 39 9.79 -11.30 -5.51
N ASP A 40 10.52 -11.97 -4.61
CA ASP A 40 10.39 -13.41 -4.32
C ASP A 40 9.31 -13.74 -3.27
N LEU A 41 8.63 -12.72 -2.69
CA LEU A 41 7.54 -12.97 -1.76
C LEU A 41 6.39 -13.69 -2.47
N ASP A 42 6.04 -14.89 -1.99
CA ASP A 42 4.83 -15.58 -2.43
C ASP A 42 3.61 -15.01 -1.70
N LEU A 43 2.67 -14.47 -2.46
CA LEU A 43 1.43 -13.92 -1.91
C LEU A 43 0.34 -15.00 -1.96
N PRO A 44 -0.41 -15.21 -0.87
CA PRO A 44 -1.63 -16.01 -0.96
C PRO A 44 -2.63 -15.36 -1.92
N ALA A 45 -3.68 -16.09 -2.28
CA ALA A 45 -4.78 -15.52 -3.07
C ALA A 45 -5.48 -14.41 -2.28
N VAL A 46 -5.21 -13.16 -2.64
CA VAL A 46 -5.71 -11.94 -1.98
C VAL A 46 -6.31 -10.98 -3.00
N ASP A 47 -7.28 -10.19 -2.54
CA ASP A 47 -7.98 -9.20 -3.37
C ASP A 47 -7.33 -7.82 -3.26
N ALA A 48 -6.69 -7.53 -2.11
CA ALA A 48 -5.96 -6.29 -1.87
C ALA A 48 -4.64 -6.48 -1.12
N VAL A 49 -3.66 -5.61 -1.42
CA VAL A 49 -2.40 -5.51 -0.67
C VAL A 49 -2.16 -4.06 -0.27
N VAL A 50 -1.91 -3.83 1.02
CA VAL A 50 -1.55 -2.52 1.58
C VAL A 50 -0.06 -2.51 1.95
N VAL A 51 0.74 -1.75 1.21
CA VAL A 51 2.16 -1.50 1.52
C VAL A 51 2.25 -0.33 2.48
N ALA A 52 2.68 -0.61 3.72
CA ALA A 52 2.83 0.40 4.76
C ALA A 52 4.25 0.97 4.73
N LEU A 53 4.38 2.26 4.43
CA LEU A 53 5.65 2.99 4.45
C LEU A 53 5.73 3.86 5.70
N LYS A 54 6.94 4.35 6.01
CA LYS A 54 7.14 5.44 6.97
C LYS A 54 7.63 6.65 6.19
N SER A 55 6.74 7.24 5.39
CA SER A 55 7.09 8.27 4.39
C SER A 55 6.40 9.62 4.60
N ARG A 56 5.53 9.76 5.60
CA ARG A 56 4.80 11.02 5.87
C ARG A 56 5.70 12.25 6.05
N SER A 57 6.80 12.10 6.79
CA SER A 57 7.61 13.24 7.26
C SER A 57 9.09 13.12 6.87
N ILE A 58 9.37 12.38 5.80
CA ILE A 58 10.72 12.27 5.23
C ILE A 58 10.87 13.28 4.07
N PRO A 59 12.09 13.52 3.55
CA PRO A 59 12.27 14.39 2.39
C PRO A 59 11.38 13.99 1.21
N ALA A 60 10.74 14.96 0.56
CA ALA A 60 9.73 14.72 -0.47
C ALA A 60 10.23 13.80 -1.61
N ALA A 61 11.47 14.00 -2.07
CA ALA A 61 12.07 13.15 -3.11
C ALA A 61 12.16 11.68 -2.68
N GLU A 62 12.52 11.43 -1.42
CA GLU A 62 12.62 10.08 -0.86
C GLU A 62 11.22 9.44 -0.68
N ALA A 63 10.23 10.23 -0.25
CA ALA A 63 8.84 9.78 -0.16
C ALA A 63 8.29 9.37 -1.53
N VAL A 64 8.56 10.16 -2.58
CA VAL A 64 8.19 9.85 -3.96
C VAL A 64 8.87 8.56 -4.43
N GLU A 65 10.18 8.42 -4.24
CA GLU A 65 10.92 7.22 -4.66
C GLU A 65 10.35 5.95 -4.03
N ARG A 66 10.15 5.96 -2.71
CA ARG A 66 9.60 4.83 -1.94
C ARG A 66 8.17 4.50 -2.38
N SER A 67 7.34 5.52 -2.62
CA SER A 67 5.96 5.33 -3.06
C SER A 67 5.88 4.75 -4.46
N LEU A 68 6.74 5.20 -5.38
CA LEU A 68 6.85 4.65 -6.73
C LEU A 68 7.40 3.22 -6.73
N ALA A 69 8.34 2.89 -5.84
CA ALA A 69 8.81 1.52 -5.67
C ALA A 69 7.67 0.59 -5.21
N ALA A 70 6.89 1.01 -4.22
CA ALA A 70 5.70 0.27 -3.77
C ALA A 70 4.67 0.10 -4.89
N ALA A 71 4.35 1.18 -5.63
CA ALA A 71 3.41 1.14 -6.73
C ALA A 71 3.87 0.23 -7.89
N ARG A 72 5.16 0.24 -8.22
CA ARG A 72 5.74 -0.68 -9.21
C ARG A 72 5.61 -2.13 -8.78
N TRP A 73 5.94 -2.43 -7.52
CA TRP A 73 5.81 -3.78 -6.97
C TRP A 73 4.35 -4.27 -7.04
N LEU A 74 3.39 -3.44 -6.60
CA LEU A 74 1.95 -3.76 -6.65
C LEU A 74 1.46 -4.02 -8.07
N ARG A 75 1.83 -3.16 -9.04
CA ARG A 75 1.50 -3.34 -10.46
C ARG A 75 2.14 -4.60 -11.04
N GLY A 76 3.38 -4.91 -10.65
CA GLY A 76 4.07 -6.16 -11.02
C GLY A 76 3.36 -7.43 -10.52
N ARG A 77 2.56 -7.32 -9.45
CA ARG A 77 1.69 -8.39 -8.94
C ARG A 77 0.29 -8.41 -9.54
N GLY A 78 0.04 -7.58 -10.56
CA GLY A 78 -1.23 -7.54 -11.29
C GLY A 78 -2.28 -6.61 -10.69
N ALA A 79 -1.91 -5.69 -9.78
CA ALA A 79 -2.82 -4.67 -9.27
C ALA A 79 -3.43 -3.84 -10.42
N GLY A 80 -4.74 -3.99 -10.66
CA GLY A 80 -5.47 -3.22 -11.69
C GLY A 80 -5.63 -1.74 -11.32
N HIS A 81 -5.72 -1.44 -10.01
CA HIS A 81 -5.78 -0.09 -9.46
C HIS A 81 -4.79 0.09 -8.31
N VAL A 82 -4.28 1.32 -8.15
CA VAL A 82 -3.42 1.70 -7.04
C VAL A 82 -4.02 2.90 -6.31
N LEU A 83 -4.22 2.77 -4.99
CA LEU A 83 -4.67 3.84 -4.10
C LEU A 83 -3.50 4.35 -3.25
N PHE A 84 -3.30 5.66 -3.19
CA PHE A 84 -2.36 6.28 -2.26
C PHE A 84 -3.11 6.81 -1.03
N LYS A 85 -2.77 6.27 0.15
CA LYS A 85 -3.42 6.56 1.43
C LYS A 85 -2.57 7.53 2.23
N ILE A 86 -3.18 8.66 2.55
CA ILE A 86 -2.64 9.72 3.41
C ILE A 86 -3.48 9.88 4.68
N CYS A 87 -3.01 10.68 5.64
CA CYS A 87 -3.79 10.99 6.84
C CYS A 87 -5.13 11.65 6.52
N SER A 88 -6.18 11.36 7.31
CA SER A 88 -7.51 11.97 7.14
C SER A 88 -7.52 13.48 7.37
N THR A 89 -6.55 13.99 8.15
CA THR A 89 -6.35 15.41 8.46
C THR A 89 -5.31 16.08 7.58
N PHE A 90 -4.84 15.40 6.51
CA PHE A 90 -3.86 15.93 5.57
C PHE A 90 -2.51 16.34 6.20
N ASP A 91 -2.06 15.62 7.23
CA ASP A 91 -0.75 15.81 7.87
C ASP A 91 0.39 15.91 6.84
N SER A 92 0.88 17.13 6.62
CA SER A 92 1.87 17.47 5.60
C SER A 92 2.51 18.83 5.91
N THR A 93 3.49 19.25 5.10
CA THR A 93 4.08 20.59 5.12
C THR A 93 4.07 21.18 3.71
N ASP A 94 4.35 22.49 3.63
CA ASP A 94 4.73 23.15 2.38
C ASP A 94 6.00 22.52 1.75
#